data_AF-A0A938WBH6-F1
#
_entry.id   AF-A0A938WBH6-F1
#
_cell.length_a   1.000
_cell.length_b   1.000
_cell.length_c   1.000
_cell.angle_alpha   90.00
_cell.angle_beta   90.00
_cell.angle_gamma   90.00
#
_symmetry.space_group_name_H-M   'P 1'
#
loop_
_entity.id
_entity.type
_entity.pdbx_description
1 polymer ?
#
loop_
_entity_poly.entity_id
_entity_poly.type
_entity_poly.pdbx_seq_one_letter_code
_entity_poly.pdbx_strand_id
1 'polypeptide(L)'
;MPPSPAAATQPTNKPSARFGFIIFAMVIAIAILLRMVQWVFPATQPPLLSQADGLVRLTDSALIADHADTPISLPEKTFGATLKVIGVYTKPTPAFPQGTVSLVYVRSAERFVEMQMRPKETLEAFSAGYPNAAVDQVVLREGTTATLLTLRETSTCKRPRAPYIGVCQFTRALAFERDGHLIVLFADGQRITDGELIEMARSSVDGEGQK
;
A
#
# COMPACT_ATOMS: atom_id res chain seq x y z
N MET A 1 -40.75 1.34 72.58
CA MET A 1 -39.87 1.19 71.39
C MET A 1 -40.75 0.70 70.23
N PRO A 2 -40.93 1.50 69.18
CA PRO A 2 -41.71 1.09 68.01
C PRO A 2 -40.91 0.08 67.15
N PRO A 3 -41.58 -0.87 66.45
CA PRO A 3 -40.90 -1.82 65.60
C PRO A 3 -40.35 -1.17 64.32
N SER A 4 -39.16 -1.62 63.92
CA SER A 4 -38.45 -1.24 62.70
C SER A 4 -39.26 -1.60 61.44
N PRO A 5 -39.38 -0.73 60.43
CA PRO A 5 -40.07 -1.07 59.20
C PRO A 5 -39.26 -2.10 58.40
N ALA A 6 -39.92 -3.18 58.02
CA ALA A 6 -39.36 -4.23 57.18
C ALA A 6 -38.87 -3.64 55.83
N ALA A 7 -37.66 -4.03 55.44
CA ALA A 7 -37.06 -3.63 54.18
C ALA A 7 -37.94 -4.09 53.00
N ALA A 8 -38.44 -3.14 52.22
CA ALA A 8 -39.13 -3.41 50.97
C ALA A 8 -38.12 -4.01 49.98
N THR A 9 -38.30 -5.29 49.65
CA THR A 9 -37.56 -5.97 48.60
C THR A 9 -37.98 -5.37 47.26
N GLN A 10 -37.04 -4.76 46.53
CA GLN A 10 -37.31 -4.29 45.17
C GLN A 10 -37.67 -5.50 44.28
N PRO A 11 -38.74 -5.42 43.46
CA PRO A 11 -39.06 -6.47 42.52
C PRO A 11 -37.94 -6.54 41.47
N THR A 12 -37.20 -7.65 41.50
CA THR A 12 -36.30 -8.02 40.41
C THR A 12 -37.15 -8.38 39.21
N ASN A 13 -37.38 -7.40 38.33
CA ASN A 13 -38.00 -7.63 37.03
C ASN A 13 -37.09 -8.56 36.21
N LYS A 14 -37.31 -9.88 36.35
CA LYS A 14 -36.67 -10.87 35.49
C LYS A 14 -37.08 -10.55 34.04
N PRO A 15 -36.13 -10.31 33.13
CA PRO A 15 -36.47 -10.03 31.73
C PRO A 15 -37.29 -11.22 31.20
N SER A 16 -38.49 -10.92 30.71
CA SER A 16 -39.40 -11.97 30.22
C SER A 16 -38.78 -12.67 29.02
N ALA A 17 -39.00 -13.98 28.89
CA ALA A 17 -38.53 -14.76 27.73
C ALA A 17 -38.98 -14.16 26.38
N ARG A 18 -40.12 -13.45 26.36
CA ARG A 18 -40.65 -12.71 25.21
C ARG A 18 -39.76 -11.52 24.83
N PHE A 19 -39.26 -10.79 25.82
CA PHE A 19 -38.33 -9.68 25.60
C PHE A 19 -36.99 -10.18 25.03
N GLY A 20 -36.48 -11.30 25.54
CA GLY A 20 -35.30 -11.97 24.97
C GLY A 20 -35.49 -12.41 23.53
N PHE A 21 -36.66 -12.97 23.20
CA PHE A 21 -36.99 -13.39 21.83
C PHE A 21 -37.07 -12.21 20.86
N ILE A 22 -37.64 -11.07 21.28
CA ILE A 22 -37.71 -9.85 20.47
C ILE A 22 -36.31 -9.31 20.16
N ILE A 23 -35.43 -9.24 21.16
CA ILE A 23 -34.04 -8.81 20.95
C ILE A 23 -33.32 -9.77 19.99
N PHE A 24 -33.48 -11.08 20.18
CA PHE A 24 -32.87 -12.08 19.30
C PHE A 24 -33.34 -11.95 17.85
N ALA A 25 -34.64 -11.78 17.63
CA ALA A 25 -35.21 -11.55 16.31
C ALA A 25 -34.69 -10.26 15.68
N MET A 26 -34.53 -9.19 16.46
CA MET A 26 -33.98 -7.92 15.98
C MET A 26 -32.50 -8.04 15.58
N VAL A 27 -31.69 -8.74 16.37
CA VAL A 27 -30.28 -9.01 16.04
C VAL A 27 -30.16 -9.81 14.75
N ILE A 28 -31.00 -10.83 14.55
CA ILE A 28 -31.05 -11.60 13.30
C ILE A 28 -31.45 -10.69 12.13
N ALA A 29 -32.49 -9.88 12.28
CA ALA A 29 -32.95 -8.98 11.23
C ALA A 29 -31.85 -7.98 10.82
N ILE A 30 -31.13 -7.40 11.80
CA ILE A 30 -29.99 -6.52 11.56
C ILE A 30 -28.85 -7.27 10.86
N ALA A 31 -28.52 -8.48 11.29
CA ALA A 31 -27.48 -9.29 10.66
C ALA A 31 -27.82 -9.64 9.20
N ILE A 32 -29.08 -9.96 8.90
CA ILE A 32 -29.57 -10.20 7.54
C ILE A 32 -29.49 -8.91 6.71
N LEU A 33 -29.92 -7.77 7.27
CA LEU A 33 -29.84 -6.47 6.59
C LEU A 33 -28.39 -6.10 6.26
N LEU A 34 -27.48 -6.26 7.22
CA LEU A 34 -26.04 -6.04 7.02
C LEU A 34 -25.47 -6.97 5.95
N ARG A 35 -25.91 -8.24 5.93
CA ARG A 35 -25.53 -9.21 4.89
C ARG A 35 -26.01 -8.77 3.50
N MET A 36 -27.25 -8.27 3.38
CA MET A 36 -27.78 -7.74 2.11
C MET A 36 -27.02 -6.49 1.66
N VAL A 37 -26.73 -5.56 2.57
CA VAL A 37 -25.94 -4.35 2.27
C VAL A 37 -24.55 -4.72 1.77
N GLN A 38 -23.87 -5.68 2.40
CA GLN A 38 -22.56 -6.17 1.92
C GLN A 38 -22.61 -6.87 0.56
N TRP A 39 -23.78 -7.38 0.17
CA TRP A 39 -23.98 -8.02 -1.12
C TRP A 39 -24.21 -6.99 -2.23
N VAL A 40 -24.98 -5.94 -1.94
CA VAL A 40 -25.23 -4.82 -2.88
C VAL A 40 -24.02 -3.89 -2.99
N PHE A 41 -23.29 -3.69 -1.88
CA PHE A 41 -22.11 -2.83 -1.79
C PHE A 41 -20.89 -3.68 -1.38
N PRO A 42 -20.28 -4.42 -2.32
CA PRO A 42 -19.05 -5.14 -2.02
C PRO A 42 -18.00 -4.16 -1.50
N ALA A 43 -17.23 -4.59 -0.50
CA ALA A 43 -16.20 -3.76 0.10
C ALA A 43 -15.26 -3.17 -0.97
N THR A 44 -15.12 -1.85 -0.96
CA THR A 44 -14.23 -1.14 -1.88
C THR A 44 -12.81 -1.67 -1.72
N GLN A 45 -12.22 -2.15 -2.81
CA GLN A 45 -10.86 -2.67 -2.78
C GLN A 45 -9.86 -1.54 -2.56
N PRO A 46 -8.77 -1.81 -1.81
CA PRO A 46 -7.63 -0.91 -1.79
C PRO A 46 -7.09 -0.78 -3.22
N PRO A 47 -6.96 0.44 -3.76
CA PRO A 47 -6.39 0.62 -5.08
C PRO A 47 -4.89 0.28 -5.04
N LEU A 48 -4.37 -0.35 -6.11
CA LEU A 48 -2.94 -0.70 -6.24
C LEU A 48 -2.02 0.52 -6.35
N LEU A 49 -2.57 1.60 -6.91
CA LEU A 49 -1.93 2.89 -7.07
C LEU A 49 -2.64 3.92 -6.20
N SER A 50 -1.90 4.88 -5.67
CA SER A 50 -2.49 6.03 -4.99
C SER A 50 -3.41 6.79 -5.95
N GLN A 51 -4.69 6.94 -5.60
CA GLN A 51 -5.65 7.64 -6.44
C GLN A 51 -5.46 9.16 -6.27
N ALA A 52 -5.22 9.85 -7.37
CA ALA A 52 -5.08 11.29 -7.41
C ALA A 52 -5.60 11.85 -8.74
N ASP A 53 -5.94 13.14 -8.76
CA ASP A 53 -6.26 13.83 -10.02
C ASP A 53 -5.04 13.81 -10.95
N GLY A 54 -5.28 13.60 -12.24
CA GLY A 54 -4.23 13.43 -13.25
C GLY A 54 -3.59 12.02 -13.32
N LEU A 55 -4.06 11.04 -12.54
CA LEU A 55 -3.61 9.65 -12.69
C LEU A 55 -4.11 9.06 -14.02
N VAL A 56 -3.18 8.75 -14.92
CA VAL A 56 -3.42 7.96 -16.13
C VAL A 56 -2.88 6.56 -15.90
N ARG A 57 -3.71 5.53 -16.15
CA ARG A 57 -3.28 4.13 -16.03
C ARG A 57 -2.95 3.58 -17.41
N LEU A 58 -1.79 2.94 -17.51
CA LEU A 58 -1.29 2.36 -18.75
C LEU A 58 -1.19 0.84 -18.61
N THR A 59 -1.35 0.15 -19.73
CA THR A 59 -1.18 -1.30 -19.84
C THR A 59 0.18 -1.70 -20.42
N ASP A 60 0.89 -0.74 -21.00
CA ASP A 60 2.17 -0.95 -21.69
C ASP A 60 3.14 0.16 -21.30
N SER A 61 4.40 -0.21 -21.02
CA SER A 61 5.47 0.73 -20.70
C SER A 61 5.89 1.60 -21.89
N ALA A 62 5.67 1.15 -23.13
CA ALA A 62 5.96 1.95 -24.31
C ALA A 62 5.13 3.24 -24.38
N LEU A 63 3.94 3.24 -23.78
CA LEU A 63 3.03 4.40 -23.74
C LEU A 63 3.41 5.44 -22.69
N ILE A 64 4.44 5.20 -21.88
CA ILE A 64 4.80 6.15 -20.82
C ILE A 64 5.38 7.43 -21.42
N ALA A 65 6.13 7.31 -22.52
CA ALA A 65 6.71 8.45 -23.23
C ALA A 65 5.65 9.44 -23.75
N ASP A 66 4.41 8.99 -23.97
CA ASP A 66 3.30 9.86 -24.40
C ASP A 66 2.78 10.76 -23.27
N HIS A 67 3.17 10.48 -22.02
CA HIS A 67 2.61 11.11 -20.82
C HIS A 67 3.66 11.67 -19.85
N ALA A 68 4.92 11.24 -19.95
CA ALA A 68 6.01 11.73 -19.14
C ALA A 68 7.34 11.65 -19.90
N ASP A 69 8.18 12.68 -19.77
CA ASP A 69 9.56 12.71 -20.29
C ASP A 69 10.54 11.93 -19.40
N THR A 70 10.03 11.04 -18.55
CA THR A 70 10.85 10.28 -17.60
C THR A 70 11.41 9.05 -18.31
N PRO A 71 12.74 8.91 -18.46
CA PRO A 71 13.35 7.69 -18.96
C PRO A 71 13.12 6.57 -17.93
N ILE A 72 12.70 5.40 -18.42
CA ILE A 72 12.30 4.28 -17.56
C ILE A 72 13.16 3.08 -17.86
N SER A 73 13.99 2.73 -16.89
CA SER A 73 14.70 1.46 -16.88
C SER A 73 13.90 0.47 -16.02
N LEU A 74 13.26 -0.50 -16.66
CA LEU A 74 12.56 -1.56 -15.95
C LEU A 74 13.57 -2.53 -15.33
N PRO A 75 13.38 -2.99 -14.08
CA PRO A 75 14.22 -4.02 -13.48
C PRO A 75 14.09 -5.35 -14.22
N GLU A 76 15.22 -5.93 -14.62
CA GLU A 76 15.28 -7.27 -15.23
C GLU A 76 15.07 -8.38 -14.18
N LYS A 77 15.57 -8.16 -12.95
CA LYS A 77 15.42 -9.11 -11.84
C LYS A 77 14.16 -8.82 -11.05
N THR A 78 13.06 -9.51 -11.40
CA THR A 78 11.76 -9.34 -10.72
C THR A 78 11.43 -10.44 -9.70
N PHE A 79 12.27 -11.47 -9.56
CA PHE A 79 12.08 -12.57 -8.60
C PHE A 79 10.69 -13.25 -8.69
N GLY A 80 10.23 -13.46 -9.93
CA GLY A 80 8.93 -14.06 -10.24
C GLY A 80 7.74 -13.11 -10.09
N ALA A 81 7.98 -11.83 -9.80
CA ALA A 81 6.94 -10.81 -9.82
C ALA A 81 6.64 -10.35 -11.25
N THR A 82 5.39 -9.98 -11.50
CA THR A 82 4.90 -9.50 -12.80
C THR A 82 4.46 -8.05 -12.70
N LEU A 83 4.80 -7.22 -13.69
CA LEU A 83 4.31 -5.85 -13.77
C LEU A 83 2.81 -5.88 -14.03
N LYS A 84 2.01 -5.35 -13.10
CA LYS A 84 0.55 -5.45 -13.15
C LYS A 84 -0.14 -4.16 -13.59
N VAL A 85 0.38 -3.01 -13.16
CA VAL A 85 -0.18 -1.72 -13.50
C VAL A 85 0.90 -0.66 -13.53
N ILE A 86 0.75 0.27 -14.46
CA ILE A 86 1.58 1.46 -14.64
C ILE A 86 0.67 2.67 -14.42
N GLY A 87 1.10 3.60 -13.59
CA GLY A 87 0.42 4.87 -13.34
C GLY A 87 1.32 6.05 -13.68
N VAL A 88 0.82 7.00 -14.46
CA VAL A 88 1.50 8.27 -14.72
C VAL A 88 0.69 9.39 -14.09
N TYR A 89 1.33 10.18 -13.23
CA TYR A 89 0.70 11.32 -12.57
C TYR A 89 0.95 12.59 -13.38
N THR A 90 -0.02 12.96 -14.22
CA THR A 90 0.11 14.08 -15.18
C THR A 90 -0.13 15.46 -14.54
N LYS A 91 -0.55 15.51 -13.28
CA LYS A 91 -0.71 16.73 -12.49
C LYS A 91 0.11 16.63 -11.19
N PRO A 92 0.67 17.74 -10.70
CA PRO A 92 1.38 17.74 -9.43
C PRO A 92 0.39 17.58 -8.27
N THR A 93 0.81 16.86 -7.23
CA THR A 93 0.09 16.67 -5.98
C THR A 93 1.05 16.80 -4.80
N PRO A 94 0.57 16.96 -3.56
CA PRO A 94 1.47 16.97 -2.40
C PRO A 94 2.32 15.70 -2.25
N ALA A 95 1.84 14.56 -2.78
CA ALA A 95 2.53 13.28 -2.71
C ALA A 95 3.42 13.00 -3.93
N PHE A 96 3.12 13.58 -5.10
CA PHE A 96 3.79 13.23 -6.36
C PHE A 96 4.07 14.49 -7.19
N PRO A 97 5.32 14.74 -7.59
CA PRO A 97 5.59 15.72 -8.64
C PRO A 97 4.93 15.30 -9.96
N GLN A 98 4.60 16.28 -10.80
CA GLN A 98 4.09 16.03 -12.14
C GLN A 98 5.09 15.19 -12.94
N GLY A 99 4.58 14.20 -13.69
CA GLY A 99 5.39 13.26 -14.46
C GLY A 99 5.89 12.08 -13.64
N THR A 100 5.48 11.94 -12.37
CA THR A 100 5.80 10.73 -11.60
C THR A 100 5.22 9.51 -12.29
N VAL A 101 6.04 8.47 -12.44
CA VAL A 101 5.62 7.18 -12.96
C VAL A 101 5.71 6.15 -11.85
N SER A 102 4.63 5.39 -11.63
CA SER A 102 4.57 4.30 -10.65
C SER A 102 4.30 2.96 -11.34
N LEU A 103 5.12 1.97 -11.02
CA LEU A 103 5.11 0.62 -11.57
C LEU A 103 4.85 -0.36 -10.43
N VAL A 104 3.76 -1.11 -10.51
CA VAL A 104 3.39 -2.07 -9.46
C VAL A 104 3.66 -3.49 -9.90
N TYR A 105 4.60 -4.13 -9.23
CA TYR A 105 4.94 -5.54 -9.40
C TYR A 105 4.15 -6.41 -8.42
N VAL A 106 3.60 -7.52 -8.89
CA VAL A 106 2.75 -8.44 -8.12
C VAL A 106 3.36 -9.83 -8.12
N ARG A 107 3.44 -10.44 -6.94
CA ARG A 107 3.92 -11.82 -6.71
C ARG A 107 2.89 -12.56 -5.85
N SER A 108 2.48 -13.76 -6.26
CA SER A 108 1.52 -14.58 -5.52
C SER A 108 0.19 -13.86 -5.19
N ALA A 109 -0.35 -13.11 -6.17
CA ALA A 109 -1.57 -12.30 -6.04
C ALA A 109 -1.49 -11.16 -5.00
N GLU A 110 -0.29 -10.70 -4.64
CA GLU A 110 -0.09 -9.60 -3.71
C GLU A 110 0.92 -8.60 -4.26
N ARG A 111 0.74 -7.30 -3.96
CA ARG A 111 1.71 -6.28 -4.34
C ARG A 111 3.04 -6.60 -3.67
N PHE A 112 4.08 -6.69 -4.49
CA PHE A 112 5.42 -7.06 -4.10
C PHE A 112 6.29 -5.82 -3.95
N VAL A 113 6.38 -5.03 -5.03
CA VAL A 113 7.11 -3.76 -5.07
C VAL A 113 6.30 -2.75 -5.84
N GLU A 114 6.28 -1.51 -5.36
CA GLU A 114 5.89 -0.34 -6.15
C GLU A 114 7.15 0.49 -6.43
N MET A 115 7.57 0.54 -7.69
CA MET A 115 8.70 1.36 -8.13
C MET A 115 8.16 2.69 -8.65
N GLN A 116 8.61 3.80 -8.05
CA GLN A 116 8.26 5.15 -8.46
C GLN A 116 9.48 5.84 -9.05
N MET A 117 9.30 6.52 -10.18
CA MET A 117 10.27 7.46 -10.74
C MET A 117 9.69 8.86 -10.61
N ARG A 118 10.33 9.69 -9.79
CA ARG A 118 9.83 10.99 -9.36
C ARG A 118 10.76 12.08 -9.90
N PRO A 119 10.32 12.84 -10.93
CA PRO A 119 11.16 13.87 -11.52
C PRO A 119 11.38 15.04 -10.56
N LYS A 120 12.58 15.65 -10.62
CA LYS A 120 12.94 16.87 -9.87
C LYS A 120 12.81 16.75 -8.35
N GLU A 121 12.76 15.55 -7.82
CA GLU A 121 12.85 15.28 -6.39
C GLU A 121 14.23 14.72 -6.07
N THR A 122 14.76 15.11 -4.92
CA THR A 122 16.07 14.66 -4.45
C THR A 122 15.92 13.59 -3.37
N LEU A 123 16.92 12.74 -3.21
CA LEU A 123 17.02 11.74 -2.16
C LEU A 123 16.97 12.36 -0.76
N GLU A 124 17.56 13.55 -0.59
CA GLU A 124 17.52 14.30 0.66
C GLU A 124 16.09 14.73 1.01
N ALA A 125 15.41 15.41 0.08
CA ALA A 125 14.00 15.82 0.25
C ALA A 125 13.07 14.64 0.54
N PHE A 126 13.28 13.50 -0.14
CA PHE A 126 12.52 12.29 0.11
C PHE A 126 12.77 11.72 1.51
N SER A 127 14.03 11.60 1.91
CA SER A 127 14.42 11.06 3.21
C SER A 127 13.96 11.95 4.36
N ALA A 128 13.90 13.27 4.16
CA ALA A 128 13.34 14.22 5.11
C ALA A 128 11.85 13.98 5.42
N GLY A 129 11.11 13.31 4.52
CA GLY A 129 9.74 12.86 4.76
C GLY A 129 9.62 11.72 5.78
N TYR A 130 10.73 11.07 6.13
CA TYR A 130 10.80 9.93 7.04
C TYR A 130 11.88 10.11 8.13
N PRO A 131 11.79 11.15 8.98
CA PRO A 131 12.86 11.53 9.90
C PRO A 131 13.18 10.47 10.97
N ASN A 132 12.27 9.51 11.19
CA ASN A 132 12.42 8.44 12.18
C ASN A 132 12.66 7.05 11.54
N ALA A 133 12.81 6.97 10.21
CA ALA A 133 13.13 5.70 9.57
C ALA A 133 14.58 5.31 9.89
N ALA A 134 14.84 4.01 10.09
CA ALA A 134 16.21 3.53 10.11
C ALA A 134 16.79 3.59 8.69
N VAL A 135 18.02 4.05 8.55
CA VAL A 135 18.64 4.39 7.27
C VAL A 135 19.93 3.60 7.10
N ASP A 136 20.01 2.84 6.01
CA ASP A 136 21.22 2.14 5.58
C ASP A 136 21.63 2.64 4.19
N GLN A 137 22.93 2.76 3.94
CA GLN A 137 23.45 3.07 2.60
C GLN A 137 23.89 1.79 1.89
N VAL A 138 23.52 1.68 0.62
CA VAL A 138 23.81 0.50 -0.20
C VAL A 138 24.39 0.96 -1.54
N VAL A 139 25.54 0.42 -1.92
CA VAL A 139 26.10 0.65 -3.25
C VAL A 139 25.37 -0.24 -4.26
N LEU A 140 24.69 0.38 -5.24
CA LEU A 140 24.02 -0.34 -6.33
C LEU A 140 25.04 -0.71 -7.40
N ARG A 141 25.80 0.27 -7.88
CA ARG A 141 26.93 0.10 -8.80
C ARG A 141 27.99 1.16 -8.51
N GLU A 142 29.12 1.09 -9.21
CA GLU A 142 30.12 2.15 -9.16
C GLU A 142 29.49 3.52 -9.48
N GLY A 143 29.64 4.48 -8.57
CA GLY A 143 29.07 5.82 -8.70
C GLY A 143 27.55 5.94 -8.44
N THR A 144 26.87 4.89 -7.99
CA THR A 144 25.44 4.96 -7.63
C THR A 144 25.18 4.32 -6.27
N THR A 145 24.87 5.18 -5.29
CA THR A 145 24.49 4.77 -3.93
C THR A 145 23.00 4.96 -3.73
N ALA A 146 22.37 3.97 -3.10
CA ALA A 146 21.00 4.02 -2.66
C ALA A 146 20.91 4.15 -1.14
N THR A 147 19.78 4.68 -0.69
CA THR A 147 19.39 4.72 0.71
C THR A 147 18.25 3.74 0.93
N LEU A 148 18.47 2.76 1.78
CA LEU A 148 17.46 1.83 2.26
C LEU A 148 16.86 2.39 3.54
N LEU A 149 15.55 2.63 3.53
CA LEU A 149 14.78 3.11 4.66
C LEU A 149 13.87 2.02 5.19
N THR A 150 13.96 1.76 6.49
CA THR A 150 12.94 1.02 7.23
C THR A 150 11.85 1.98 7.69
N LEU A 151 10.76 2.03 6.92
CA LEU A 151 9.63 2.92 7.19
C LEU A 151 8.85 2.47 8.44
N ARG A 152 8.70 1.15 8.61
CA ARG A 152 8.00 0.49 9.72
C ARG A 152 8.57 -0.90 9.94
N GLU A 153 8.55 -1.36 11.18
CA GLU A 153 8.95 -2.74 11.52
C GLU A 153 7.86 -3.76 11.17
N THR A 154 6.58 -3.38 11.31
CA THR A 154 5.43 -4.25 11.10
C THR A 154 4.50 -3.72 10.02
N SER A 155 3.85 -4.64 9.29
CA SER A 155 2.97 -4.32 8.17
C SER A 155 1.52 -4.61 8.50
N THR A 156 0.65 -3.63 8.26
CA THR A 156 -0.80 -3.89 8.23
C THR A 156 -1.19 -4.24 6.81
N CYS A 157 -1.64 -5.48 6.60
CA CYS A 157 -2.12 -5.95 5.30
C CYS A 157 -3.63 -5.95 5.25
N LYS A 158 -4.18 -5.43 4.15
CA LYS A 158 -5.59 -5.64 3.82
C LYS A 158 -5.66 -6.94 3.02
N ARG A 159 -5.97 -8.04 3.71
CA ARG A 159 -6.02 -9.38 3.11
C ARG A 159 -7.01 -9.42 1.93
N PRO A 160 -6.61 -9.95 0.77
CA PRO A 160 -7.52 -10.10 -0.35
C PRO A 160 -8.57 -11.18 -0.05
N ARG A 161 -9.81 -10.94 -0.51
CA ARG A 161 -10.68 -12.04 -0.98
C ARG A 161 -10.34 -12.26 -2.45
N ALA A 162 -10.15 -13.50 -2.87
CA ALA A 162 -10.05 -13.82 -4.29
C ALA A 162 -11.26 -13.22 -5.04
N PRO A 163 -11.08 -12.62 -6.24
CA PRO A 163 -9.90 -12.62 -7.11
C PRO A 163 -8.97 -11.40 -6.99
N TYR A 164 -9.00 -10.65 -5.88
CA TYR A 164 -8.34 -9.34 -5.79
C TYR A 164 -6.88 -9.42 -5.32
N ILE A 165 -6.08 -8.42 -5.70
CA ILE A 165 -4.68 -8.33 -5.31
C ILE A 165 -4.57 -7.77 -3.88
N GLY A 166 -3.77 -8.44 -3.04
CA GLY A 166 -3.48 -7.99 -1.68
C GLY A 166 -2.58 -6.74 -1.67
N VAL A 167 -2.89 -5.79 -0.78
CA VAL A 167 -2.09 -4.57 -0.58
C VAL A 167 -1.76 -4.43 0.89
N CYS A 168 -0.48 -4.19 1.19
CA CYS A 168 0.01 -3.93 2.53
C CYS A 168 0.51 -2.49 2.64
N GLN A 169 0.66 -2.01 3.87
CA GLN A 169 1.46 -0.81 4.09
C GLN A 169 2.92 -1.08 3.75
N PHE A 170 3.58 -0.10 3.13
CA PHE A 170 5.01 -0.15 2.88
C PHE A 170 5.79 -0.17 4.19
N THR A 171 6.72 -1.09 4.31
CA THR A 171 7.63 -1.23 5.47
C THR A 171 9.08 -0.92 5.12
N ARG A 172 9.42 -0.97 3.83
CA ARG A 172 10.75 -0.70 3.30
C ARG A 172 10.65 0.22 2.09
N ALA A 173 11.63 1.09 1.91
CA ALA A 173 11.83 1.87 0.70
C ALA A 173 13.32 1.88 0.36
N LEU A 174 13.68 1.64 -0.90
CA LEU A 174 15.04 1.82 -1.38
C LEU A 174 15.03 2.94 -2.41
N ALA A 175 15.72 4.03 -2.13
CA ALA A 175 15.70 5.24 -2.93
C ALA A 175 17.09 5.60 -3.46
N PHE A 176 17.18 6.02 -4.71
CA PHE A 176 18.44 6.47 -5.33
C PHE A 176 18.15 7.47 -6.46
N GLU A 177 19.10 8.35 -6.73
CA GLU A 177 18.98 9.33 -7.82
C GLU A 177 19.62 8.79 -9.10
N ARG A 178 18.98 9.10 -10.23
CA ARG A 178 19.48 8.82 -11.57
C ARG A 178 18.88 9.80 -12.57
N ASP A 179 19.71 10.37 -13.43
CA ASP A 179 19.28 11.20 -14.58
C ASP A 179 18.26 12.30 -14.20
N GLY A 180 18.44 12.96 -13.06
CA GLY A 180 17.55 14.01 -12.56
C GLY A 180 16.21 13.53 -11.98
N HIS A 181 16.08 12.22 -11.76
CA HIS A 181 14.92 11.57 -11.17
C HIS A 181 15.31 10.86 -9.88
N LEU A 182 14.41 10.89 -8.90
CA LEU A 182 14.48 10.00 -7.76
C LEU A 182 13.73 8.71 -8.09
N ILE A 183 14.43 7.60 -8.03
CA ILE A 183 13.85 6.26 -8.16
C ILE A 183 13.66 5.69 -6.76
N VAL A 184 12.43 5.28 -6.44
CA VAL A 184 12.09 4.70 -5.14
C VAL A 184 11.39 3.37 -5.33
N LEU A 185 11.95 2.29 -4.81
CA LEU A 185 11.30 0.99 -4.73
C LEU A 185 10.70 0.84 -3.35
N PHE A 186 9.37 0.94 -3.26
CA PHE A 186 8.62 0.66 -2.06
C PHE A 186 8.25 -0.82 -1.98
N ALA A 187 8.40 -1.38 -0.80
CA ALA A 187 8.21 -2.80 -0.54
C ALA A 187 7.07 -3.02 0.45
N ASP A 188 6.09 -3.83 0.03
CA ASP A 188 4.86 -4.11 0.76
C ASP A 188 5.08 -5.20 1.81
N GLY A 189 5.04 -4.79 3.08
CA GLY A 189 5.23 -5.67 4.22
C GLY A 189 6.54 -6.46 4.24
N GLN A 190 6.57 -7.56 4.98
CA GLN A 190 7.79 -8.37 5.19
C GLN A 190 8.00 -9.45 4.11
N ARG A 191 7.50 -9.23 2.90
CA ARG A 191 7.43 -10.26 1.83
C ARG A 191 8.58 -10.23 0.84
N ILE A 192 9.40 -9.20 0.93
CA ILE A 192 10.60 -9.01 0.15
C ILE A 192 11.75 -8.85 1.11
N THR A 193 12.85 -9.54 0.80
CA THR A 193 14.11 -9.37 1.54
C THR A 193 14.81 -8.10 1.05
N ASP A 194 15.62 -7.49 1.92
CA ASP A 194 16.41 -6.31 1.51
C ASP A 194 17.33 -6.66 0.33
N GLY A 195 17.86 -7.90 0.28
CA GLY A 195 18.64 -8.40 -0.86
C GLY A 195 17.87 -8.44 -2.18
N GLU A 196 16.63 -8.94 -2.20
CA GLU A 196 15.77 -8.91 -3.40
C GLU A 196 15.48 -7.47 -3.84
N LEU A 197 15.21 -6.56 -2.89
CA LEU A 197 14.94 -5.14 -3.18
C LEU A 197 16.17 -4.45 -3.78
N ILE A 198 17.35 -4.70 -3.22
CA ILE A 198 18.64 -4.17 -3.70
C ILE A 198 18.96 -4.72 -5.09
N GLU A 199 18.82 -6.02 -5.30
CA GLU A 199 19.10 -6.64 -6.61
C GLU A 199 18.12 -6.19 -7.69
N MET A 200 16.85 -5.96 -7.34
CA MET A 200 15.88 -5.39 -8.25
C MET A 200 16.30 -3.96 -8.64
N ALA A 201 16.69 -3.12 -7.67
CA ALA A 201 17.21 -1.79 -7.95
C ALA A 201 18.48 -1.82 -8.81
N ARG A 202 19.46 -2.69 -8.51
CA ARG A 202 20.66 -2.88 -9.34
C ARG A 202 20.31 -3.20 -10.78
N SER A 203 19.41 -4.16 -11.00
CA SER A 203 19.00 -4.54 -12.36
C SER A 203 18.30 -3.41 -13.12
N SER A 204 17.61 -2.49 -12.43
CA SER A 204 17.07 -1.29 -13.07
C SER A 204 18.15 -0.27 -13.45
N VAL A 205 19.28 -0.29 -12.73
CA VAL A 205 20.42 0.57 -13.02
C VAL A 205 21.23 0.04 -14.22
N ASP A 206 21.40 -1.27 -14.31
CA ASP A 206 22.26 -1.94 -15.29
C ASP A 206 21.59 -2.18 -16.65
N GLY A 207 20.26 -2.26 -16.70
CA GLY A 207 19.46 -2.60 -17.91
C GLY A 207 19.55 -1.63 -19.10
N GLU A 208 20.39 -0.59 -19.05
CA GLU A 208 20.67 0.29 -20.21
C GLU A 208 21.93 -0.12 -21.01
N GLY A 209 22.55 -1.27 -20.67
CA GLY A 209 23.78 -1.76 -21.30
C GLY A 209 23.63 -2.62 -22.56
N GLN A 210 22.42 -2.94 -23.02
CA GLN A 210 22.20 -3.67 -24.28
C GLN A 210 21.48 -2.77 -25.30
N LYS A 211 22.27 -1.93 -25.98
CA LYS A 211 21.96 -1.48 -27.34
C LYS A 211 22.43 -2.51 -28.34
#